data_AF-A0A2T0FFL7-F1
#
_entry.id   AF-A0A2T0FFL7-F1
#
_cell.length_a   1.000
_cell.length_b   1.000
_cell.length_c   1.000
_cell.angle_alpha   90.00
_cell.angle_beta   90.00
_cell.angle_gamma   90.00
#
_symmetry.space_group_name_H-M   'P 1'
#
loop_
_entity.id
_entity.type
_entity.pdbx_description
1 polymer ?
#
loop_
_entity_poly.entity_id
_entity_poly.type
_entity_poly.pdbx_seq_one_letter_code
_entity_poly.pdbx_strand_id
1 'polypeptide(L)'
;MSRLIQRSEVLAHLSKPVWSVKELLNAPLQGTPPSKSDVERISKLAGLAPTEHTQADLVNQLRFVETLSAVNTDNIEPLSRLTHPVTCPDLEKIVAEPEPERWTPAAFASERVSDFYVVKEGLRHE
;
A
#
# COMPACT_ATOMS: atom_id res chain seq x y z
N MET A 1 4.77 -13.70 35.38
CA MET A 1 5.74 -14.13 34.34
C MET A 1 6.85 -14.91 35.01
N SER A 2 6.89 -16.23 34.84
CA SER A 2 7.94 -17.09 35.42
C SER A 2 9.20 -16.97 34.58
N ARG A 3 10.32 -16.58 35.21
CA ARG A 3 11.63 -16.49 34.54
C ARG A 3 12.13 -17.93 34.34
N LEU A 4 12.42 -18.32 33.10
CA LEU A 4 13.05 -19.61 32.79
C LEU A 4 14.55 -19.47 33.11
N ILE A 5 15.06 -20.31 34.01
CA ILE A 5 16.42 -20.18 34.57
C ILE A 5 17.31 -21.33 34.06
N GLN A 6 16.74 -22.50 33.73
CA GLN A 6 17.51 -23.67 33.31
C GLN A 6 17.25 -24.07 31.84
N ARG A 7 18.29 -24.60 31.17
CA ARG A 7 18.22 -25.05 29.76
C ARG A 7 17.15 -26.13 29.53
N SER A 8 16.94 -27.00 30.51
CA SER A 8 15.88 -28.03 30.50
C SER A 8 14.48 -27.41 30.41
N GLU A 9 14.25 -26.29 31.11
CA GLU A 9 12.97 -25.56 31.08
C GLU A 9 12.73 -24.88 29.74
N VAL A 10 13.80 -24.37 29.09
CA VAL A 10 13.73 -23.80 27.74
C VAL A 10 13.36 -24.87 26.72
N LEU A 11 14.00 -26.04 26.76
CA LEU A 11 13.68 -27.15 25.86
C LEU A 11 12.24 -27.63 26.07
N ALA A 12 11.80 -27.79 27.31
CA ALA A 12 10.42 -28.15 27.61
C ALA A 12 9.42 -27.09 27.09
N HIS A 13 9.79 -25.82 27.08
CA HIS A 13 8.95 -24.74 26.54
C HIS A 13 8.89 -24.77 25.00
N LEU A 14 10.01 -25.03 24.33
CA LEU A 14 10.07 -25.13 22.87
C LEU A 14 9.37 -26.38 22.31
N SER A 15 9.31 -27.45 23.10
CA SER A 15 8.62 -28.70 22.74
C SER A 15 7.10 -28.63 22.87
N LYS A 16 6.54 -27.51 23.33
CA LYS A 16 5.08 -27.35 23.43
C LYS A 16 4.47 -27.36 22.04
N PRO A 17 3.33 -28.04 21.83
CA PRO A 17 2.60 -27.99 20.57
C PRO A 17 1.93 -26.62 20.44
N VAL A 18 2.68 -25.67 19.89
CA VAL A 18 2.23 -24.32 19.55
C VAL A 18 2.28 -24.21 18.04
N TRP A 19 1.25 -23.61 17.45
CA TRP A 19 1.26 -23.34 16.02
C TRP A 19 2.47 -22.49 15.64
N SER A 20 3.16 -22.93 14.59
CA SER A 20 4.16 -22.11 13.93
C SER A 20 3.48 -20.98 13.14
N VAL A 21 4.20 -19.89 12.92
CA VAL A 21 3.71 -18.77 12.08
C VAL A 21 3.35 -19.25 10.67
N LYS A 22 4.08 -20.24 10.14
CA LYS A 22 3.79 -20.84 8.83
C LYS A 22 2.45 -21.56 8.81
N GLU A 23 2.12 -22.29 9.87
CA GLU A 23 0.82 -22.98 10.00
C GLU A 23 -0.32 -21.97 10.18
N LEU A 24 -0.07 -20.89 10.92
CA LEU A 24 -1.06 -19.84 11.17
C LEU A 24 -1.37 -19.01 9.92
N LEU A 25 -0.36 -18.72 9.09
CA LEU A 25 -0.52 -17.91 7.88
C LEU A 25 -0.93 -18.71 6.64
N ASN A 26 -1.02 -20.04 6.72
CA ASN A 26 -1.46 -20.88 5.60
C ASN A 26 -2.99 -20.93 5.50
N ALA A 27 -3.62 -19.76 5.41
CA ALA A 27 -5.07 -19.64 5.29
C ALA A 27 -5.51 -19.82 3.83
N PRO A 28 -6.60 -20.56 3.57
CA PRO A 28 -7.25 -20.54 2.26
C PRO A 28 -7.84 -19.16 2.00
N LEU A 29 -7.82 -18.70 0.73
CA LEU A 29 -8.50 -17.48 0.31
C LEU A 29 -9.98 -17.58 0.67
N GLN A 30 -10.49 -16.62 1.47
CA GLN A 30 -11.89 -16.48 1.77
C GLN A 30 -12.52 -15.51 0.77
N GLY A 31 -12.79 -15.99 -0.45
CA GLY A 31 -13.46 -15.20 -1.47
C GLY A 31 -13.20 -15.68 -2.88
N THR A 32 -13.84 -15.01 -3.85
CA THR A 32 -13.54 -15.18 -5.26
C THR A 32 -12.22 -14.48 -5.59
N PRO A 33 -11.25 -15.16 -6.23
CA PRO A 33 -10.02 -14.52 -6.67
C PRO A 33 -10.34 -13.41 -7.69
N PRO A 34 -9.52 -12.34 -7.77
CA PRO A 34 -9.73 -11.26 -8.72
C PRO A 34 -9.80 -11.79 -10.15
N SER A 35 -10.81 -11.33 -10.88
CA SER A 35 -10.98 -11.65 -12.29
C SER A 35 -9.93 -10.94 -13.14
N LYS A 36 -9.75 -11.37 -14.39
CA LYS A 36 -8.87 -10.65 -15.34
C LYS A 36 -9.35 -9.21 -15.55
N SER A 37 -10.66 -9.00 -15.63
CA SER A 37 -11.26 -7.66 -15.71
C SER A 37 -10.97 -6.79 -14.49
N ASP A 38 -10.86 -7.38 -13.29
CA ASP A 38 -10.48 -6.62 -12.10
C ASP A 38 -9.03 -6.15 -12.18
N VAL A 39 -8.13 -7.04 -12.64
CA VAL A 39 -6.72 -6.70 -12.84
C VAL A 39 -6.58 -5.59 -13.89
N GLU A 40 -7.26 -5.70 -15.03
CA GLU A 40 -7.26 -4.67 -16.07
C GLU A 40 -7.76 -3.32 -15.54
N ARG A 41 -8.86 -3.32 -14.77
CA ARG A 41 -9.41 -2.11 -14.17
C ARG A 41 -8.43 -1.47 -13.18
N ILE A 42 -7.81 -2.26 -12.31
CA ILE A 42 -6.83 -1.77 -11.33
C ILE A 42 -5.59 -1.22 -12.05
N SER A 43 -5.10 -1.91 -13.08
CA SER A 43 -3.98 -1.46 -13.89
C SER A 43 -4.29 -0.13 -14.61
N LYS A 44 -5.51 0.02 -15.16
CA LYS A 44 -5.97 1.28 -15.77
C LYS A 44 -5.99 2.43 -14.76
N LEU A 45 -6.48 2.19 -13.54
CA LEU A 45 -6.48 3.19 -12.46
C LEU A 45 -5.07 3.59 -12.02
N ALA A 46 -4.11 2.66 -12.08
CA ALA A 46 -2.71 2.90 -11.74
C ALA A 46 -1.89 3.50 -12.89
N GLY A 47 -2.45 3.63 -14.10
CA GLY A 47 -1.70 4.04 -15.29
C GLY A 47 -0.66 3.00 -15.75
N LEU A 48 -0.92 1.71 -15.49
CA LEU A 48 -0.01 0.60 -15.78
C LEU A 48 -0.60 -0.34 -16.83
N ALA A 49 0.28 -1.03 -17.56
CA ALA A 49 -0.10 -2.17 -18.40
C ALA A 49 0.09 -3.48 -17.62
N PRO A 50 -0.94 -4.34 -17.50
CA PRO A 50 -0.81 -5.62 -16.79
C PRO A 50 0.09 -6.59 -17.56
N THR A 51 0.85 -7.39 -16.82
CA THR A 51 1.65 -8.50 -17.36
C THR A 51 0.95 -9.84 -17.11
N GLU A 52 1.40 -10.91 -17.78
CA GLU A 52 0.84 -12.26 -17.63
C GLU A 52 0.87 -12.79 -16.18
N HIS A 53 1.78 -12.27 -15.34
CA HIS A 53 1.91 -12.70 -13.94
C HIS A 53 1.16 -11.82 -12.93
N THR A 54 0.66 -10.65 -13.36
CA THR A 54 0.06 -9.65 -12.45
C THR A 54 -1.12 -10.23 -11.68
N GLN A 55 -1.95 -11.07 -12.32
CA GLN A 55 -3.08 -11.71 -11.66
C GLN A 55 -2.65 -12.71 -10.57
N ALA A 56 -1.65 -13.55 -10.86
CA ALA A 56 -1.17 -14.56 -9.92
C ALA A 56 -0.51 -13.90 -8.70
N ASP A 57 0.27 -12.84 -8.92
CA ASP A 57 0.90 -12.07 -7.85
C ASP A 57 -0.15 -11.38 -6.98
N LEU A 58 -1.17 -10.77 -7.59
CA LEU A 58 -2.26 -10.14 -6.86
C LEU A 58 -3.03 -11.15 -6.00
N VAL A 59 -3.31 -12.36 -6.52
CA VAL A 59 -3.96 -13.43 -5.76
C VAL A 59 -3.13 -13.83 -4.54
N ASN A 60 -1.81 -13.96 -4.71
CA ASN A 60 -0.91 -14.32 -3.60
C ASN A 60 -0.85 -13.20 -2.54
N GLN A 61 -0.82 -11.95 -2.96
CA GLN A 61 -0.84 -10.79 -2.07
C GLN A 61 -2.16 -10.69 -1.31
N LEU A 62 -3.30 -10.88 -1.98
CA LEU A 62 -4.61 -10.86 -1.35
C LEU A 62 -4.76 -11.99 -0.32
N ARG A 63 -4.26 -13.19 -0.60
CA ARG A 63 -4.25 -14.30 0.36
C ARG A 63 -3.54 -13.92 1.66
N PHE A 64 -2.40 -13.23 1.55
CA PHE A 64 -1.68 -12.74 2.71
C PHE A 64 -2.49 -11.67 3.47
N VAL A 65 -3.06 -10.69 2.77
CA VAL A 65 -3.83 -9.61 3.41
C VAL A 65 -5.10 -10.13 4.09
N GLU A 66 -5.79 -11.12 3.51
CA GLU A 66 -7.00 -11.71 4.10
C GLU A 66 -6.75 -12.31 5.49
N THR A 67 -5.53 -12.78 5.78
CA THR A 67 -5.18 -13.23 7.14
C THR A 67 -5.34 -12.14 8.21
N LEU A 68 -5.24 -10.86 7.83
CA LEU A 68 -5.47 -9.72 8.72
C LEU A 68 -6.96 -9.49 9.01
N SER A 69 -7.85 -9.88 8.09
CA SER A 69 -9.30 -9.73 8.27
C SER A 69 -9.86 -10.62 9.37
N ALA A 70 -9.15 -11.70 9.72
CA ALA A 70 -9.49 -12.57 10.84
C ALA A 70 -9.20 -11.93 12.22
N VAL A 71 -8.47 -10.81 12.26
CA VAL A 71 -8.16 -10.10 13.51
C VAL A 71 -9.39 -9.28 13.91
N ASN A 72 -9.86 -9.46 15.15
CA ASN A 72 -10.95 -8.65 15.67
C ASN A 72 -10.49 -7.19 15.84
N THR A 73 -11.16 -6.27 15.16
CA THR A 73 -10.94 -4.82 15.24
C THR A 73 -12.07 -4.06 15.95
N ASP A 74 -12.97 -4.76 16.66
CA ASP A 74 -14.07 -4.16 17.41
C ASP A 74 -13.54 -3.09 18.39
N ASN A 75 -14.09 -1.88 18.29
CA ASN A 75 -13.72 -0.71 19.10
C ASN A 75 -12.28 -0.18 18.88
N ILE A 76 -11.63 -0.51 17.76
CA ILE A 76 -10.34 0.07 17.37
C ILE A 76 -10.57 1.16 16.32
N GLU A 77 -10.17 2.40 16.63
CA GLU A 77 -10.18 3.48 15.63
C GLU A 77 -9.00 3.34 14.65
N PRO A 78 -9.22 3.49 13.33
CA PRO A 78 -8.15 3.44 12.35
C PRO A 78 -7.13 4.58 12.55
N LEU A 79 -5.86 4.21 12.66
CA LEU A 79 -4.78 5.17 12.74
C LEU A 79 -4.49 5.78 11.35
N SER A 80 -4.98 6.99 11.11
CA SER A 80 -4.80 7.69 9.82
C SER A 80 -3.50 8.51 9.75
N ARG A 81 -2.94 8.93 10.89
CA ARG A 81 -1.70 9.70 11.00
C ARG A 81 -0.94 9.30 12.26
N LEU A 82 0.38 9.16 12.16
CA LEU A 82 1.27 8.86 13.29
C LEU A 82 1.53 10.08 14.21
N THR A 83 1.20 11.28 13.74
CA THR A 83 1.51 12.55 14.39
C THR A 83 0.26 13.30 14.84
N HIS A 84 0.43 14.22 15.78
CA HIS A 84 -0.63 15.09 16.29
C HIS A 84 -1.31 15.91 15.19
N PRO A 85 -2.58 16.31 15.38
CA PRO A 85 -3.29 17.13 14.42
C PRO A 85 -2.51 18.41 14.13
N VAL A 86 -2.24 18.64 12.85
CA VAL A 86 -1.67 19.91 12.37
C VAL A 86 -2.76 20.95 12.57
N THR A 87 -2.54 21.90 13.47
CA THR A 87 -3.33 23.13 13.52
C THR A 87 -3.17 23.80 12.17
N CYS A 88 -4.26 23.85 11.39
CA CYS A 88 -4.26 24.50 10.10
C CYS A 88 -3.86 25.97 10.34
N PRO A 89 -2.79 26.49 9.72
CA PRO A 89 -2.51 27.91 9.77
C PRO A 89 -3.70 28.64 9.15
N ASP A 90 -4.08 29.74 9.79
CA ASP A 90 -5.13 30.66 9.38
C ASP A 90 -5.00 30.94 7.86
N LEU A 91 -5.91 30.37 7.05
CA LEU A 91 -5.82 30.39 5.59
C LEU A 91 -5.80 31.83 5.05
N GLU A 92 -6.36 32.77 5.82
CA GLU A 92 -6.37 34.20 5.54
C GLU A 92 -5.00 34.88 5.70
N LYS A 93 -4.03 34.22 6.34
CA LYS A 93 -2.65 34.70 6.54
C LYS A 93 -1.65 34.06 5.58
N ILE A 94 -2.11 33.24 4.63
CA ILE A 94 -1.25 32.72 3.57
C ILE A 94 -0.92 33.88 2.63
N VAL A 95 0.21 34.53 2.88
CA VAL A 95 0.80 35.49 1.94
C VAL A 95 1.41 34.66 0.82
N ALA A 96 1.03 34.96 -0.43
CA ALA A 96 1.66 34.33 -1.59
C ALA A 96 3.17 34.59 -1.56
N GLU A 97 3.97 33.52 -1.53
CA GLU A 97 5.40 33.65 -1.71
C GLU A 97 5.68 34.21 -3.11
N PRO A 98 6.62 35.15 -3.26
CA PRO A 98 6.97 35.69 -4.56
C PRO A 98 7.47 34.55 -5.47
N GLU A 99 6.99 34.52 -6.71
CA GLU A 99 7.45 33.52 -7.67
C GLU A 99 8.99 33.56 -7.78
N PRO A 100 9.66 32.40 -7.83
CA PRO A 100 11.11 32.37 -7.95
C PRO A 100 11.53 33.08 -9.24
N GLU A 101 12.48 34.03 -9.15
CA GLU A 101 12.95 34.85 -10.29
C GLU A 101 13.45 34.03 -11.51
N ARG A 102 13.65 32.72 -11.36
CA ARG A 102 14.17 31.80 -12.40
C ARG A 102 13.37 30.50 -12.51
N TRP A 103 12.11 30.47 -12.12
CA TRP A 103 11.29 29.28 -12.33
C TRP A 103 10.82 29.19 -13.79
N THR A 104 11.19 28.09 -14.45
CA THR A 104 10.69 27.72 -15.78
C THR A 104 9.95 26.38 -15.65
N PRO A 105 8.61 26.36 -15.56
CA PRO A 105 7.84 25.15 -15.25
C PRO A 105 8.15 23.96 -16.17
N ALA A 106 8.36 24.22 -17.46
CA ALA A 106 8.63 23.19 -18.46
C ALA A 106 10.11 22.76 -18.56
N ALA A 107 11.03 23.32 -17.77
CA ALA A 107 12.47 23.07 -17.94
C ALA A 107 12.89 21.61 -17.72
N PHE A 108 12.16 20.88 -16.89
CA PHE A 108 12.41 19.46 -16.59
C PHE A 108 11.54 18.49 -17.40
N ALA A 109 10.68 19.00 -18.29
CA ALA A 109 9.84 18.15 -19.12
C ALA A 109 10.70 17.43 -20.18
N SER A 110 10.49 16.13 -20.35
CA SER A 110 11.12 15.33 -21.40
C SER A 110 10.66 15.76 -22.80
N GLU A 111 9.40 16.20 -22.92
CA GLU A 111 8.81 16.74 -24.15
C GLU A 111 8.09 18.05 -23.85
N ARG A 112 8.42 19.11 -24.61
CA ARG A 112 7.81 20.44 -24.48
C ARG A 112 7.76 21.16 -25.82
N VAL A 113 6.76 22.02 -25.99
CA VAL A 113 6.68 23.00 -27.08
C VAL A 113 6.64 24.37 -26.44
N SER A 114 7.73 25.13 -26.60
CA SER A 114 7.97 26.38 -25.86
C SER A 114 7.84 26.17 -24.35
N ASP A 115 6.82 26.78 -23.73
CA ASP A 115 6.56 26.72 -22.28
C ASP A 115 5.41 25.75 -21.93
N PHE A 116 4.93 24.95 -22.89
CA PHE A 116 3.85 23.99 -22.70
C PHE A 116 4.37 22.56 -22.60
N TYR A 117 3.80 21.79 -21.65
CA TYR A 117 3.97 20.34 -21.61
C TYR A 117 3.27 19.69 -22.80
N VAL A 118 3.91 18.70 -23.40
CA VAL A 118 3.31 17.94 -24.51
C VAL A 118 2.76 16.63 -23.97
N VAL A 119 1.48 16.39 -24.22
CA VAL A 119 0.86 15.07 -24.06
C VAL A 119 0.47 14.60 -25.46
N LYS A 120 1.01 13.47 -25.90
CA LYS A 120 0.65 12.89 -27.19
C LYS A 120 -0.77 12.35 -27.09
N GLU A 121 -1.66 12.86 -27.94
CA GLU A 121 -2.96 12.21 -28.16
C GLU A 121 -2.72 10.85 -28.82
N GLY A 122 -2.80 9.81 -28.00
CA GLY A 122 -2.62 8.40 -28.39
C GLY A 122 -3.03 7.40 -27.31
N LEU A 123 -3.69 7.86 -26.24
CA LEU A 123 -4.33 6.99 -25.26
C LEU A 123 -5.68 6.53 -25.84
N ARG A 124 -5.67 5.33 -26.41
CA ARG A 124 -6.79 4.64 -27.05
C ARG A 124 -8.11 4.81 -26.29
N HIS A 125 -9.15 5.17 -27.04
CA HIS A 125 -10.54 4.84 -26.72
C HIS A 125 -10.71 3.31 -26.72
N GLU A 126 -10.40 2.64 -25.61
CA GLU A 126 -10.82 1.26 -25.31
C GLU A 126 -11.31 1.18 -23.84
#